data_AF-A0A2D4K2I4-F1
#
_entry.id   AF-A0A2D4K2I4-F1
#
_cell.length_a   1.000
_cell.length_b   1.000
_cell.length_c   1.000
_cell.angle_alpha   90.00
_cell.angle_beta   90.00
_cell.angle_gamma   90.00
#
_symmetry.space_group_name_H-M   'P 1'
#
loop_
_entity.id
_entity.type
_entity.pdbx_description
1 polymer ?
#
loop_
_entity_poly.entity_id
_entity_poly.type
_entity_poly.pdbx_seq_one_letter_code
_entity_poly.pdbx_strand_id
1 'polypeptide(L)'
;RSSEVLIPLYKALVRPHLEYCIQFWSPHYKKDVETLEKVQRRATRMIRGLETKTYEERLQELGMASLVKRRTRGDMIAVFQYLRGCHREKGVKLISKAPKGQTMNNGW
;
A
#
# COMPACT_ATOMS: atom_id res chain seq x y z
N ARG A 1 5.28 -8.26 -22.60
CA ARG A 1 3.84 -8.63 -22.46
C ARG A 1 3.00 -7.41 -22.81
N SER A 2 1.76 -7.58 -23.28
CA SER A 2 0.87 -6.45 -23.60
C SER A 2 0.53 -5.66 -22.33
N SER A 3 0.47 -4.32 -22.45
CA SER A 3 0.09 -3.40 -21.37
C SER A 3 -1.32 -3.67 -20.86
N GLU A 4 -2.21 -4.06 -21.75
CA GLU A 4 -3.62 -4.39 -21.50
C GLU A 4 -3.81 -5.55 -20.53
N VAL A 5 -2.85 -6.48 -20.48
CA VAL A 5 -2.90 -7.62 -19.56
C VAL A 5 -2.14 -7.32 -18.27
N LEU A 6 -0.96 -6.70 -18.38
CA LEU A 6 -0.10 -6.51 -17.21
C LEU A 6 -0.65 -5.45 -16.23
N ILE A 7 -1.28 -4.39 -16.74
CA ILE A 7 -1.81 -3.33 -15.88
C ILE A 7 -2.96 -3.83 -15.01
N PRO A 8 -4.01 -4.48 -15.55
CA PRO A 8 -5.08 -5.03 -14.72
C PRO A 8 -4.55 -6.01 -13.68
N LEU A 9 -3.62 -6.90 -14.05
CA LEU A 9 -3.01 -7.84 -13.11
C LEU A 9 -2.24 -7.14 -11.99
N TYR A 10 -1.42 -6.14 -12.33
CA TYR A 10 -0.71 -5.35 -11.33
C TYR A 10 -1.69 -4.65 -10.37
N LYS A 11 -2.76 -4.05 -10.91
CA LYS A 11 -3.78 -3.36 -10.11
C LYS A 11 -4.57 -4.32 -9.22
N ALA A 12 -4.86 -5.53 -9.68
CA ALA A 12 -5.66 -6.51 -8.93
C ALA A 12 -4.84 -7.25 -7.87
N LEU A 13 -3.59 -7.62 -8.18
CA LEU A 13 -2.81 -8.53 -7.35
C LEU A 13 -1.72 -7.81 -6.54
N VAL A 14 -0.97 -6.90 -7.17
CA VAL A 14 0.22 -6.30 -6.53
C VAL A 14 -0.13 -5.03 -5.77
N ARG A 15 -0.98 -4.20 -6.37
CA ARG A 15 -1.34 -2.89 -5.82
C ARG A 15 -2.00 -2.96 -4.44
N PRO A 16 -2.93 -3.89 -4.14
CA PRO A 16 -3.51 -3.98 -2.80
C PRO A 16 -2.46 -4.22 -1.72
N HIS A 17 -1.42 -5.02 -1.99
CA HIS A 17 -0.35 -5.28 -1.03
C HIS A 17 0.55 -4.05 -0.81
N LEU A 18 0.86 -3.30 -1.87
CA LEU A 18 1.67 -2.08 -1.77
C LEU A 18 0.94 -0.92 -1.11
N GLU A 19 -0.39 -0.91 -1.15
CA GLU A 19 -1.26 0.11 -0.56
C GLU A 19 -1.94 -0.37 0.73
N TYR A 20 -1.59 -1.56 1.23
CA TYR A 20 -2.15 -2.08 2.47
C TYR A 20 -1.66 -1.26 3.66
N CYS A 21 -2.60 -0.91 4.54
CA CYS A 21 -2.37 -0.22 5.81
C CYS A 21 -1.35 0.92 5.71
N ILE A 22 -1.52 1.79 4.70
CA ILE A 22 -0.60 2.91 4.40
C ILE A 22 -0.23 3.72 5.66
N GLN A 23 -1.23 4.01 6.51
CA GLN A 23 -1.07 4.80 7.73
C GLN A 23 -0.18 4.11 8.78
N PHE A 24 -0.23 2.78 8.84
CA PHE A 24 0.47 2.00 9.87
C PHE A 24 1.83 1.49 9.37
N TRP A 25 1.92 1.13 8.09
CA TRP A 25 3.13 0.62 7.44
C TRP A 25 3.77 1.65 6.52
N SER A 26 3.78 2.93 6.91
CA SER A 26 4.46 3.98 6.14
C SER A 26 5.97 3.91 6.38
N PRO A 27 6.79 3.63 5.34
CA PRO A 27 8.23 3.55 5.52
C PRO A 27 8.79 4.93 5.85
N HIS A 28 9.56 5.03 6.91
CA HIS A 28 10.18 6.29 7.33
C HIS A 28 11.47 6.57 6.54
N TYR A 29 12.26 5.53 6.24
CA TYR A 29 13.55 5.68 5.58
C TYR A 29 13.42 5.72 4.06
N LYS A 30 14.20 6.62 3.43
CA LYS A 30 14.26 6.74 1.95
C LYS A 30 14.58 5.41 1.26
N LYS A 31 15.45 4.59 1.85
CA LYS A 31 15.83 3.27 1.31
C LYS A 31 14.64 2.31 1.20
N ASP A 32 13.75 2.32 2.19
CA ASP A 32 12.58 1.45 2.21
C ASP A 32 11.54 1.91 1.21
N VAL A 33 11.33 3.23 1.12
CA VAL A 33 10.48 3.86 0.11
C VAL A 33 10.96 3.50 -1.30
N GLU A 34 12.26 3.61 -1.57
CA GLU A 34 12.84 3.22 -2.85
C GLU A 34 12.69 1.74 -3.13
N THR A 35 12.80 0.89 -2.11
CA THR A 35 12.64 -0.56 -2.23
C THR A 35 11.22 -0.94 -2.62
N LEU A 36 10.21 -0.28 -2.05
CA LEU A 36 8.82 -0.45 -2.47
C LEU A 36 8.57 0.09 -3.89
N GLU A 37 9.10 1.26 -4.22
CA GLU A 37 8.95 1.85 -5.56
C GLU A 37 9.58 0.96 -6.66
N LYS A 38 10.66 0.22 -6.34
CA LYS A 38 11.27 -0.76 -7.26
C LYS A 38 10.29 -1.82 -7.75
N VAL A 39 9.29 -2.20 -6.94
CA VAL A 39 8.25 -3.15 -7.36
C VAL A 39 7.46 -2.59 -8.54
N GLN A 40 7.02 -1.33 -8.44
CA GLN A 40 6.32 -0.67 -9.53
C GLN A 40 7.24 -0.45 -10.75
N ARG A 41 8.48 -0.01 -10.54
CA ARG A 41 9.47 0.17 -11.63
C ARG A 41 9.73 -1.11 -12.41
N ARG A 42 9.77 -2.26 -11.72
CA ARG A 42 9.94 -3.58 -12.34
C ARG A 42 8.70 -3.96 -13.14
N ALA A 43 7.50 -3.77 -12.58
CA ALA A 43 6.25 -4.06 -13.27
C ALA A 43 6.12 -3.25 -14.57
N THR A 44 6.38 -1.94 -14.55
CA THR A 44 6.30 -1.10 -15.75
C THR A 44 7.41 -1.40 -16.76
N ARG A 45 8.56 -1.94 -16.33
CA ARG A 45 9.65 -2.35 -17.24
C ARG A 45 9.32 -3.61 -18.03
N MET A 46 8.45 -4.48 -17.51
CA MET A 46 8.11 -5.76 -18.15
C MET A 46 7.11 -5.62 -19.32
N ILE A 47 6.61 -4.40 -19.55
CA ILE A 47 5.70 -4.07 -20.65
C ILE A 47 6.55 -3.86 -21.91
N ARG A 48 6.22 -4.58 -22.99
CA ARG A 48 6.94 -4.45 -24.26
C ARG A 48 6.81 -3.02 -24.78
N GLY A 49 7.90 -2.47 -25.32
CA GLY A 49 7.94 -1.10 -25.83
C GLY A 49 8.20 -0.01 -24.78
N LEU A 50 8.21 -0.36 -23.50
CA LEU A 50 8.53 0.56 -22.41
C LEU A 50 9.91 0.32 -21.77
N GLU A 51 10.62 -0.73 -22.17
CA GLU A 51 11.84 -1.21 -21.52
C GLU A 51 12.97 -0.15 -21.46
N THR A 52 13.11 0.66 -22.51
CA THR A 52 14.16 1.68 -22.66
C THR A 52 13.77 3.06 -22.14
N LYS A 53 12.47 3.29 -21.87
CA LYS A 53 11.95 4.58 -21.42
C LYS A 53 12.30 4.85 -19.95
N THR A 54 12.42 6.12 -19.60
CA THR A 54 12.62 6.54 -18.21
C THR A 54 11.43 6.11 -17.35
N TYR A 55 11.58 6.12 -16.02
CA TYR A 55 10.47 5.71 -15.16
C TYR A 55 9.28 6.66 -15.27
N GLU A 56 9.57 7.95 -15.36
CA GLU A 56 8.61 9.04 -15.44
C GLU A 56 7.80 8.98 -16.74
N GLU A 57 8.46 8.76 -17.88
CA GLU A 57 7.77 8.59 -19.18
C GLU A 57 6.86 7.36 -19.19
N ARG A 58 7.35 6.24 -18.64
CA ARG A 58 6.53 5.02 -18.50
C ARG A 58 5.27 5.26 -17.68
N LEU A 59 5.37 6.03 -16.59
CA LEU A 59 4.21 6.36 -15.77
C LEU A 59 3.21 7.24 -16.51
N GLN A 60 3.71 8.21 -17.29
CA GLN A 60 2.88 9.12 -18.08
C GLN A 60 2.09 8.35 -19.15
N GLU A 61 2.75 7.50 -19.92
CA GLU A 61 2.14 6.71 -20.99
C GLU A 61 1.13 5.68 -20.47
N LEU A 62 1.38 5.12 -19.28
CA LEU A 62 0.45 4.19 -18.63
C LEU A 62 -0.66 4.89 -17.83
N GLY A 63 -0.63 6.22 -17.71
CA GLY A 63 -1.56 6.97 -16.86
C GLY A 63 -1.50 6.56 -15.38
N MET A 64 -0.32 6.18 -14.89
CA MET A 64 -0.11 5.69 -13.53
C MET A 64 0.61 6.73 -12.66
N ALA A 65 0.13 6.96 -11.44
CA ALA A 65 0.90 7.71 -10.45
C ALA A 65 2.11 6.90 -9.94
N SER A 66 3.11 7.54 -9.33
CA SER A 66 4.13 6.81 -8.57
C SER A 66 3.54 6.21 -7.29
N LEU A 67 4.17 5.15 -6.75
CA LEU A 67 3.68 4.54 -5.51
C LEU A 67 3.79 5.53 -4.36
N VAL A 68 4.89 6.28 -4.26
CA VAL A 68 5.04 7.37 -3.27
C VAL A 68 3.86 8.33 -3.30
N LYS A 69 3.50 8.88 -4.48
CA LYS A 69 2.40 9.84 -4.59
C LYS A 69 1.07 9.25 -4.13
N ARG A 70 0.81 7.97 -4.43
CA ARG A 70 -0.43 7.29 -3.99
C ARG A 70 -0.46 7.09 -2.48
N ARG A 71 0.67 6.72 -1.86
CA ARG A 71 0.79 6.55 -0.42
C ARG A 71 0.65 7.88 0.33
N THR A 72 1.32 8.93 -0.13
CA THR A 72 1.17 10.28 0.44
C THR A 72 -0.27 10.77 0.38
N ARG A 73 -1.00 10.49 -0.70
CA ARG A 73 -2.44 10.79 -0.77
C ARG A 73 -3.23 10.00 0.29
N GLY A 74 -2.89 8.74 0.53
CA GLY A 74 -3.47 7.93 1.59
C GLY A 74 -3.24 8.51 2.98
N ASP A 75 -2.02 8.99 3.25
CA ASP A 75 -1.67 9.67 4.51
C ASP A 75 -2.46 10.97 4.69
N MET A 76 -2.58 11.79 3.64
CA MET A 76 -3.39 13.02 3.68
C MET A 76 -4.87 12.75 3.95
N ILE A 77 -5.41 11.68 3.37
CA ILE A 77 -6.79 11.24 3.63
C ILE A 77 -6.95 10.84 5.11
N ALA A 78 -5.97 10.16 5.69
CA ALA A 78 -5.96 9.79 7.10
C ALA A 78 -5.99 11.02 8.02
N VAL A 79 -5.09 11.97 7.77
CA VAL A 79 -5.00 13.22 8.53
C VAL A 79 -6.32 13.99 8.44
N PHE A 80 -6.90 14.09 7.25
CA PHE A 80 -8.20 14.74 7.07
C PHE A 80 -9.32 14.05 7.87
N GLN A 81 -9.39 12.72 7.85
CA GLN A 81 -10.38 11.97 8.62
C GLN A 81 -10.21 12.16 10.12
N TYR A 82 -8.97 12.22 10.60
CA TYR A 82 -8.64 12.49 11.99
C TYR A 82 -9.09 13.90 12.41
N LEU A 83 -8.71 14.92 11.65
CA LEU A 83 -9.08 16.32 11.92
C LEU A 83 -10.59 16.57 11.88
N ARG A 84 -11.33 15.84 11.05
CA ARG A 84 -12.79 15.94 10.94
C ARG A 84 -13.56 15.05 11.93
N GLY A 85 -12.86 14.26 12.76
CA GLY A 85 -13.50 13.30 13.65
C GLY A 85 -14.27 12.19 12.90
N CYS A 86 -13.99 11.97 11.61
CA CYS A 86 -14.63 10.94 10.80
C CYS A 86 -14.08 9.53 11.07
N HIS A 87 -13.00 9.43 11.85
CA HIS A 87 -12.47 8.16 12.32
C HIS A 87 -13.43 7.54 13.34
N ARG A 88 -14.47 6.85 12.86
CA ARG A 88 -15.39 6.09 13.73
C ARG A 88 -14.56 5.09 14.53
N GLU A 89 -14.57 5.22 15.85
CA GLU A 89 -14.01 4.27 16.81
C GLU A 89 -14.75 2.93 16.75
N LYS A 90 -14.59 2.16 15.67
CA LYS A 90 -15.06 0.76 15.62
C LYS A 90 -14.15 -0.18 16.41
N GLY A 91 -12.92 0.26 16.73
CA GLY A 91 -11.88 -0.56 17.36
C GLY A 91 -11.97 -0.71 18.88
N VAL A 92 -12.68 0.17 19.58
CA VAL A 92 -12.77 0.12 21.07
C VAL A 92 -13.51 -1.15 21.55
N LYS A 93 -14.30 -1.80 20.68
CA LYS A 93 -14.97 -3.08 20.98
C LYS A 93 -14.21 -4.33 20.53
N LEU A 94 -13.07 -4.21 19.83
CA LEU A 94 -12.34 -5.37 19.30
C LEU A 94 -11.35 -5.98 20.31
N ILE A 95 -10.95 -5.21 21.32
CA ILE A 95 -10.05 -5.68 22.38
C ILE A 95 -10.81 -5.55 23.71
N SER A 96 -11.69 -6.51 23.99
CA SER A 96 -12.23 -6.67 25.33
C SER A 96 -11.15 -7.26 26.23
N LYS A 97 -10.90 -6.66 27.39
CA LYS A 97 -10.05 -7.25 28.42
C LYS A 97 -10.58 -8.64 28.77
N ALA A 98 -9.75 -9.67 28.64
CA ALA A 98 -10.12 -11.02 29.08
C ALA A 98 -10.58 -10.95 30.56
N PRO A 99 -11.61 -11.72 30.97
CA PRO A 99 -12.03 -11.78 32.36
C PRO A 99 -10.82 -12.12 33.25
N LYS A 100 -10.63 -11.37 34.34
CA LYS A 100 -9.59 -11.67 35.33
C LYS A 100 -9.84 -13.08 35.89
N GLY A 101 -9.05 -14.07 35.45
CA GLY A 101 -9.08 -15.43 36.01
C GLY A 101 -8.93 -16.60 35.04
N GLN A 102 -9.00 -16.40 33.71
CA GLN A 102 -8.73 -17.49 32.77
C GLN A 102 -7.26 -17.50 32.36
N THR A 103 -6.44 -18.28 33.08
CA THR A 103 -5.17 -18.78 32.55
C THR A 103 -5.47 -20.05 31.76
N MET A 104 -5.02 -20.14 30.50
CA MET A 104 -5.00 -21.41 29.78
C MET A 104 -4.00 -22.33 30.48
N ASN A 105 -4.48 -23.12 31.45
CA ASN A 105 -3.76 -24.27 31.95
C ASN A 105 -3.85 -25.36 30.88
N ASN A 106 -2.75 -25.56 30.15
CA ASN A 106 -2.53 -26.79 29.40
C ASN A 106 -1.90 -27.80 30.37
N GLY A 107 -2.74 -28.58 31.04
CA GLY A 107 -2.30 -29.66 31.91
C GLY A 107 -1.69 -30.79 31.08
N TRP A 108 -0.45 -31.14 31.41
CA TRP A 108 0.16 -32.44 31.16
C TRP A 108 0.00 -33.30 32.41
#